data_AF-A0A505H368-F1
#
_entry.id   AF-A0A505H368-F1
#
_cell.length_a   1.000
_cell.length_b   1.000
_cell.length_c   1.000
_cell.angle_alpha   90.00
_cell.angle_beta   90.00
_cell.angle_gamma   90.00
#
_symmetry.space_group_name_H-M   'P 1'
#
loop_
_entity.id
_entity.type
_entity.pdbx_description
1 polymer ?
#
loop_
_entity_poly.entity_id
_entity_poly.type
_entity_poly.pdbx_seq_one_letter_code
_entity_poly.pdbx_strand_id
1 'polypeptide(L)'
;MPVRRDLVRWSLLAAAAAVLVVFLGAQRQSVEVSYGRSPSAGALPQEGSAGELSDASVPSVEEMTALVAAEPVVRLPGAVARWDEQRVRAAIGDRGTRILVAPPGLDEAERRRVKDVENAEIRIVGTEVSGGLYVASPDDLPGWRARFATRDVTGPLLTLLATLHDQPTPPDRDDLRWREPTGPELAPMVAALRATGRYVGPGATLTKLPEKAASSAFPDGAWFVVLPAQPYGEPLPAYGPALHRLAPDQPLLVMYGDWIEYHGPSAAEFAEVAGASFYAQFGSRLGRYAYPQQNVLATYLGQVTDVRYAGLFDRPLPYRPFDPLRVALPALPWIFAACVAGFVALSIRTVRGSGRRPTDVGPGGTPARLAGLSALAVELSLLTDARTDPALVRGVGRLRAARDALGEGLPDRHVRELLADAAAELDDVARDVRMPGYRPDVYLRARLS
;
A
#
# COMPACT_ATOMS: atom_id res chain seq x y z
N MET A 1 -8.10 -54.80 10.06
CA MET A 1 -8.17 -53.51 10.77
C MET A 1 -8.83 -52.41 9.90
N PRO A 2 -10.16 -52.44 9.68
CA PRO A 2 -10.87 -51.43 8.86
C PRO A 2 -11.18 -50.14 9.64
N VAL A 3 -11.55 -50.29 10.93
CA VAL A 3 -12.03 -49.21 11.81
C VAL A 3 -11.03 -48.05 11.94
N ARG A 4 -9.72 -48.35 11.98
CA ARG A 4 -8.68 -47.33 12.11
C ARG A 4 -8.55 -46.43 10.87
N ARG A 5 -8.96 -46.90 9.69
CA ARG A 5 -8.83 -46.16 8.43
C ARG A 5 -10.02 -45.26 8.16
N ASP A 6 -11.23 -45.72 8.49
CA ASP A 6 -12.43 -44.89 8.41
C ASP A 6 -12.36 -43.73 9.42
N LEU A 7 -11.84 -43.98 10.63
CA LEU A 7 -11.55 -42.92 11.60
C LEU A 7 -10.56 -41.88 11.05
N VAL A 8 -9.49 -42.31 10.39
CA VAL A 8 -8.51 -41.39 9.78
C VAL A 8 -9.14 -40.58 8.64
N ARG A 9 -9.95 -41.22 7.79
CA ARG A 9 -10.65 -40.56 6.68
C ARG A 9 -11.61 -39.48 7.17
N TRP A 10 -12.44 -39.79 8.17
CA TRP A 10 -13.37 -38.81 8.75
C TRP A 10 -12.65 -37.73 9.55
N SER A 11 -11.51 -38.05 10.19
CA SER A 11 -10.68 -37.05 10.87
C SER A 11 -10.04 -36.05 9.90
N LEU A 12 -9.63 -36.48 8.70
CA LEU A 12 -9.12 -35.58 7.66
C LEU A 12 -10.20 -34.66 7.11
N LEU A 13 -11.43 -35.17 6.95
CA LEU A 13 -12.57 -34.36 6.52
C LEU A 13 -12.96 -33.34 7.60
N ALA A 14 -12.98 -33.76 8.87
CA ALA A 14 -13.24 -32.87 10.00
C ALA A 14 -12.16 -31.79 10.14
N ALA A 15 -10.89 -32.15 9.93
CA ALA A 15 -9.78 -31.19 9.90
C ALA A 15 -9.91 -30.21 8.73
N ALA A 16 -10.28 -30.67 7.53
CA ALA A 16 -10.52 -29.80 6.37
C ALA A 16 -11.69 -28.84 6.61
N ALA A 17 -12.78 -29.31 7.22
CA ALA A 17 -13.92 -28.48 7.59
C ALA A 17 -13.55 -27.45 8.67
N ALA A 18 -12.78 -27.83 9.68
CA ALA A 18 -12.28 -26.91 10.70
C ALA A 18 -11.35 -25.84 10.10
N VAL A 19 -10.44 -26.23 9.19
CA VAL A 19 -9.59 -25.30 8.44
C VAL A 19 -10.41 -24.32 7.61
N LEU A 20 -11.47 -24.78 6.93
CA LEU A 20 -12.37 -23.93 6.16
C LEU A 20 -13.14 -22.94 7.05
N VAL A 21 -13.65 -23.38 8.19
CA VAL A 21 -14.35 -22.52 9.15
C VAL A 21 -13.40 -21.46 9.74
N VAL A 22 -12.17 -21.84 10.09
CA VAL A 22 -11.13 -20.90 10.56
C VAL A 22 -10.77 -19.91 9.46
N PHE A 23 -10.63 -20.36 8.21
CA PHE A 23 -10.32 -19.51 7.07
C PHE A 23 -11.45 -18.48 6.79
N LEU A 24 -12.71 -18.93 6.79
CA LEU A 24 -13.87 -18.06 6.60
C LEU A 24 -14.08 -17.09 7.79
N GLY A 25 -13.80 -17.55 9.01
CA GLY A 25 -13.81 -16.70 10.21
C GLY A 25 -12.71 -15.63 10.16
N ALA A 26 -11.51 -16.01 9.74
CA ALA A 26 -10.38 -15.10 9.56
C ALA A 26 -10.60 -14.08 8.44
N GLN A 27 -11.29 -14.45 7.34
CA GLN A 27 -11.65 -13.49 6.29
C GLN A 27 -12.68 -12.43 6.73
N ARG A 28 -13.49 -12.72 7.77
CA ARG A 28 -14.45 -11.75 8.32
C ARG A 28 -13.83 -10.79 9.34
N GLN A 29 -12.65 -11.11 9.86
CA GLN A 29 -11.86 -10.18 10.63
C GLN A 29 -11.12 -9.30 9.63
N SER A 30 -11.43 -8.00 9.60
CA SER A 30 -10.57 -7.03 8.92
C SER A 30 -9.15 -7.26 9.43
N VAL A 31 -8.23 -7.53 8.52
CA VAL A 31 -6.81 -7.63 8.84
C VAL A 31 -6.36 -6.24 9.29
N GLU A 32 -6.48 -5.95 10.58
CA GLU A 32 -5.65 -4.93 11.20
C GLU A 32 -4.22 -5.45 11.08
N VAL A 33 -3.54 -5.00 10.03
CA VAL A 33 -2.13 -5.31 9.84
C VAL A 33 -1.39 -4.73 11.03
N SER A 34 -1.09 -5.57 12.02
CA SER A 34 -0.30 -5.17 13.19
C SER A 34 1.17 -5.07 12.80
N TYR A 35 1.49 -4.05 12.01
CA TYR A 35 2.80 -3.43 12.10
C TYR A 35 2.94 -2.86 13.53
N GLY A 36 4.16 -2.63 14.00
CA GLY A 36 4.38 -1.85 15.21
C GLY A 36 3.56 -0.58 15.15
N ARG A 37 2.44 -0.49 15.88
CA ARG A 37 1.69 0.77 15.97
C ARG A 37 2.63 1.72 16.66
N SER A 38 3.12 2.71 15.92
CA SER A 38 4.06 3.66 16.48
C SER A 38 3.43 4.35 17.70
N PRO A 39 4.18 4.59 18.78
CA PRO A 39 3.68 5.34 19.93
C PRO A 39 3.19 6.75 19.59
N SER A 40 3.44 7.24 18.37
CA SER A 40 3.02 8.55 17.83
C SER A 40 1.61 8.57 17.23
N ALA A 41 0.92 7.43 17.06
CA ALA A 41 -0.38 7.34 16.40
C ALA A 41 -1.54 7.86 17.28
N GLY A 42 -1.59 9.17 17.49
CA GLY A 42 -2.75 9.90 18.01
C GLY A 42 -3.53 10.56 16.88
N ALA A 43 -4.85 10.73 17.05
CA ALA A 43 -5.65 11.55 16.16
C ALA A 43 -5.10 12.99 16.10
N LEU A 44 -5.19 13.64 14.94
CA LEU A 44 -4.79 15.04 14.76
C LEU A 44 -5.54 15.92 15.78
N PRO A 45 -4.86 16.77 16.56
CA PRO A 45 -5.50 17.65 17.53
C PRO A 45 -6.53 18.58 16.89
N GLN A 46 -7.55 18.97 17.65
CA GLN A 46 -8.53 19.98 17.25
C GLN A 46 -7.83 21.32 16.97
N GLU A 47 -8.27 22.06 15.95
CA GLU A 47 -7.72 23.38 15.65
C GLU A 47 -7.83 24.33 16.86
N GLY A 48 -6.74 25.03 17.17
CA GLY A 48 -6.57 25.91 18.32
C GLY A 48 -6.08 25.21 19.60
N SER A 49 -6.06 23.88 19.64
CA SER A 49 -5.64 23.13 20.83
C SER A 49 -4.12 22.96 20.97
N ALA A 50 -3.37 23.27 19.92
CA ALA A 50 -1.92 23.12 19.86
C ALA A 50 -1.19 24.47 19.91
N GLY A 51 -1.86 25.55 20.33
CA GLY A 51 -1.27 26.90 20.39
C GLY A 51 -0.83 27.41 19.02
N GLU A 52 -1.48 26.92 17.95
CA GLU A 52 -1.13 27.19 16.56
C GLU A 52 -1.80 28.43 15.98
N LEU A 53 -2.71 29.02 16.77
CA LEU A 53 -3.32 30.32 16.49
C LEU A 53 -2.46 31.41 17.14
N SER A 54 -2.38 32.55 16.46
CA SER A 54 -1.69 33.74 16.95
C SER A 54 -2.69 34.74 17.51
N ASP A 55 -2.21 35.71 18.28
CA ASP A 55 -3.03 36.84 18.73
C ASP A 55 -3.27 37.89 17.61
N ALA A 56 -2.82 37.62 16.38
CA ALA A 56 -2.98 38.53 15.26
C ALA A 56 -4.40 38.43 14.68
N SER A 57 -5.03 39.58 14.45
CA SER A 57 -6.35 39.68 13.83
C SER A 57 -6.29 40.34 12.46
N VAL A 58 -7.23 40.02 11.58
CA VAL A 58 -7.40 40.70 10.29
C VAL A 58 -8.58 41.68 10.28
N PRO A 59 -8.50 42.79 9.50
CA PRO A 59 -9.60 43.74 9.33
C PRO A 59 -10.87 43.10 8.72
N SER A 60 -11.91 43.92 8.51
CA SER A 60 -13.10 43.48 7.77
C SER A 60 -12.79 43.24 6.29
N VAL A 61 -13.68 42.53 5.59
CA VAL A 61 -13.52 42.24 4.16
C VAL A 61 -13.54 43.55 3.35
N GLU A 62 -14.43 44.47 3.70
CA GLU A 62 -14.57 45.77 3.03
C GLU A 62 -13.30 46.62 3.18
N GLU A 63 -12.72 46.65 4.39
CA GLU A 63 -11.49 47.38 4.66
C GLU A 63 -10.31 46.78 3.88
N MET A 64 -10.14 45.44 3.92
CA MET A 64 -9.10 44.77 3.14
C MET A 64 -9.29 44.97 1.63
N THR A 65 -10.54 44.94 1.15
CA THR A 65 -10.88 45.20 -0.25
C THR A 65 -10.49 46.61 -0.66
N ALA A 66 -10.73 47.61 0.20
CA ALA A 66 -10.32 48.99 -0.04
C ALA A 66 -8.81 49.16 -0.05
N LEU A 67 -8.09 48.50 0.87
CA LEU A 67 -6.62 48.50 0.89
C LEU A 67 -6.04 47.90 -0.39
N VAL A 68 -6.54 46.73 -0.81
CA VAL A 68 -6.12 46.05 -2.05
C VAL A 68 -6.53 46.86 -3.29
N ALA A 69 -7.58 47.68 -3.18
CA ALA A 69 -7.94 48.61 -4.23
C ALA A 69 -6.94 49.75 -4.43
N ALA A 70 -6.35 50.24 -3.33
CA ALA A 70 -5.42 51.34 -3.31
C ALA A 70 -3.98 50.92 -3.66
N GLU A 71 -3.54 49.75 -3.20
CA GLU A 71 -2.16 49.28 -3.37
C GLU A 71 -2.08 47.88 -4.00
N PRO A 72 -1.15 47.63 -4.94
CA PRO A 72 -0.97 46.30 -5.54
C PRO A 72 -0.54 45.22 -4.55
N VAL A 73 0.16 45.59 -3.47
CA VAL A 73 0.64 44.66 -2.45
C VAL A 73 0.27 45.19 -1.08
N VAL A 74 -0.66 44.51 -0.41
CA VAL A 74 -1.09 44.87 0.95
C VAL A 74 -0.51 43.87 1.93
N ARG A 75 0.24 44.37 2.92
CA ARG A 75 0.76 43.56 4.04
C ARG A 75 0.04 43.93 5.32
N LEU A 76 -0.76 43.01 5.84
CA LEU A 76 -1.45 43.18 7.12
C LEU A 76 -0.46 43.05 8.30
N PRO A 77 -0.80 43.63 9.47
CA PRO A 77 0.00 43.47 10.68
C PRO A 77 0.30 42.00 11.00
N GLY A 78 1.56 41.71 11.37
CA GLY A 78 2.02 40.34 11.66
C GLY A 78 2.34 39.47 10.43
N ALA A 79 2.19 39.99 9.20
CA ALA A 79 2.58 39.27 8.00
C ALA A 79 4.08 38.93 7.97
N VAL A 80 4.40 37.63 7.89
CA VAL A 80 5.79 37.13 7.98
C VAL A 80 6.42 36.78 6.63
N ALA A 81 5.62 36.53 5.59
CA ALA A 81 6.14 36.16 4.27
C ALA A 81 7.15 37.17 3.71
N ARG A 82 8.19 36.67 3.06
CA ARG A 82 9.22 37.43 2.34
C ARG A 82 9.38 36.85 0.94
N TRP A 83 9.78 37.69 -0.01
CA TRP A 83 10.05 37.25 -1.38
C TRP A 83 10.95 38.25 -2.11
N ASP A 84 11.51 37.83 -3.24
CA ASP A 84 12.27 38.69 -4.14
C ASP A 84 11.31 39.60 -4.91
N GLU A 85 11.21 40.85 -4.46
CA GLU A 85 10.29 41.82 -5.07
C GLU A 85 10.58 42.09 -6.54
N GLN A 86 11.86 42.08 -6.95
CA GLN A 86 12.22 42.37 -8.33
C GLN A 86 11.74 41.25 -9.24
N ARG A 87 11.96 39.99 -8.84
CA ARG A 87 11.51 38.82 -9.60
C ARG A 87 9.99 38.72 -9.66
N VAL A 88 9.32 38.90 -8.53
CA VAL A 88 7.84 38.87 -8.48
C VAL A 88 7.26 40.01 -9.32
N ARG A 89 7.80 41.22 -9.24
CA ARG A 89 7.37 42.36 -10.07
C ARG A 89 7.57 42.09 -11.56
N ALA A 90 8.69 41.48 -11.95
CA ALA A 90 8.94 41.10 -13.33
C ALA A 90 7.96 40.02 -13.83
N ALA A 91 7.60 39.05 -12.97
CA ALA A 91 6.63 38.01 -13.30
C ALA A 91 5.19 38.55 -13.43
N ILE A 92 4.81 39.54 -12.61
CA ILE A 92 3.53 40.24 -12.73
C ILE A 92 3.47 41.01 -14.06
N GLY A 93 4.53 41.79 -14.37
CA GLY A 93 4.55 42.67 -15.54
C GLY A 93 3.44 43.73 -15.48
N ASP A 94 2.77 43.97 -16.60
CA ASP A 94 1.71 45.00 -16.71
C ASP A 94 0.30 44.49 -16.36
N ARG A 95 0.17 43.27 -15.81
CA ARG A 95 -1.12 42.59 -15.59
C ARG A 95 -1.93 43.11 -14.39
N GLY A 96 -1.33 43.97 -13.57
CA GLY A 96 -2.00 44.58 -12.43
C GLY A 96 -2.37 43.61 -11.31
N THR A 97 -1.68 42.46 -11.20
CA THR A 97 -1.91 41.45 -10.16
C THR A 97 -1.80 42.05 -8.77
N ARG A 98 -2.79 41.70 -7.92
CA ARG A 98 -2.91 42.22 -6.56
C ARG A 98 -2.69 41.12 -5.52
N ILE A 99 -1.89 41.44 -4.51
CA ILE A 99 -1.43 40.51 -3.48
C ILE A 99 -1.86 40.99 -2.10
N LEU A 100 -2.59 40.15 -1.36
CA LEU A 100 -2.92 40.36 0.05
C LEU A 100 -2.10 39.41 0.92
N VAL A 101 -1.37 39.94 1.90
CA VAL A 101 -0.51 39.17 2.81
C VAL A 101 -1.01 39.30 4.23
N ALA A 102 -1.33 38.17 4.85
CA ALA A 102 -1.89 38.05 6.19
C ALA A 102 -0.93 37.27 7.11
N PRO A 103 -1.00 37.50 8.44
CA PRO A 103 -0.22 36.75 9.42
C PRO A 103 -0.57 35.24 9.42
N PRO A 104 0.32 34.38 9.94
CA PRO A 104 0.00 32.99 10.21
C PRO A 104 -0.91 32.85 11.44
N GLY A 105 -1.52 31.69 11.62
CA GLY A 105 -2.26 31.37 12.85
C GLY A 105 -3.58 32.13 13.00
N LEU A 106 -4.18 32.55 11.90
CA LEU A 106 -5.55 33.07 11.88
C LEU A 106 -6.55 31.97 12.18
N ASP A 107 -7.65 32.28 12.85
CA ASP A 107 -8.76 31.34 13.02
C ASP A 107 -9.54 31.11 11.71
N GLU A 108 -10.48 30.16 11.73
CA GLU A 108 -11.28 29.82 10.54
C GLU A 108 -12.13 31.00 10.01
N ALA A 109 -12.68 31.84 10.89
CA ALA A 109 -13.50 32.98 10.48
C ALA A 109 -12.63 34.08 9.84
N GLU A 110 -11.45 34.34 10.40
CA GLU A 110 -10.44 35.27 9.90
C GLU A 110 -9.91 34.85 8.54
N ARG A 111 -9.57 33.56 8.38
CA ARG A 111 -9.14 33.02 7.08
C ARG A 111 -10.22 33.16 6.01
N ARG A 112 -11.50 32.96 6.37
CA ARG A 112 -12.62 33.22 5.45
C ARG A 112 -12.67 34.69 5.05
N ARG A 113 -12.52 35.62 5.99
CA ARG A 113 -12.47 37.06 5.65
C ARG A 113 -11.36 37.39 4.66
N VAL A 114 -10.15 36.82 4.82
CA VAL A 114 -9.06 37.01 3.85
C VAL A 114 -9.42 36.41 2.49
N LYS A 115 -10.04 35.23 2.47
CA LYS A 115 -10.49 34.55 1.26
C LYS A 115 -11.54 35.36 0.49
N ASP A 116 -12.47 35.99 1.20
CA ASP A 116 -13.60 36.73 0.64
C ASP A 116 -13.22 38.09 0.01
N VAL A 117 -11.96 38.53 0.11
CA VAL A 117 -11.44 39.73 -0.57
C VAL A 117 -11.21 39.44 -2.05
N GLU A 118 -12.27 39.44 -2.86
CA GLU A 118 -12.25 38.96 -4.26
C GLU A 118 -11.27 39.70 -5.19
N ASN A 119 -11.00 40.99 -4.93
CA ASN A 119 -10.09 41.80 -5.75
C ASN A 119 -8.59 41.54 -5.49
N ALA A 120 -8.26 40.69 -4.51
CA ALA A 120 -6.93 40.12 -4.36
C ALA A 120 -6.81 38.87 -5.24
N GLU A 121 -5.96 38.91 -6.25
CA GLU A 121 -5.72 37.75 -7.12
C GLU A 121 -4.92 36.68 -6.38
N ILE A 122 -3.91 37.13 -5.61
CA ILE A 122 -3.06 36.26 -4.78
C ILE A 122 -3.28 36.61 -3.30
N ARG A 123 -3.39 35.58 -2.47
CA ARG A 123 -3.49 35.67 -1.01
C ARG A 123 -2.38 34.84 -0.38
N ILE A 124 -1.68 35.43 0.58
CA ILE A 124 -0.64 34.78 1.37
C ILE A 124 -1.06 34.77 2.83
N VAL A 125 -1.21 33.60 3.44
CA VAL A 125 -1.48 33.46 4.88
C VAL A 125 -0.29 32.77 5.53
N GLY A 126 0.42 33.50 6.39
CA GLY A 126 1.70 33.02 6.92
C GLY A 126 2.76 32.92 5.81
N THR A 127 2.99 31.71 5.32
CA THR A 127 3.80 31.41 4.12
C THR A 127 3.04 30.56 3.10
N GLU A 128 1.76 30.26 3.31
CA GLU A 128 0.90 29.62 2.31
C GLU A 128 0.50 30.61 1.23
N VAL A 129 0.77 30.28 -0.03
CA VAL A 129 0.48 31.12 -1.20
C VAL A 129 -0.66 30.50 -1.99
N SER A 130 -1.70 31.28 -2.24
CA SER A 130 -2.94 30.82 -2.89
C SER A 130 -3.50 31.86 -3.85
N GLY A 131 -4.24 31.41 -4.87
CA GLY A 131 -4.89 32.28 -5.86
C GLY A 131 -5.90 31.51 -6.68
N GLY A 132 -7.11 32.06 -6.85
CA GLY A 132 -8.23 31.34 -7.46
C GLY A 132 -8.53 30.02 -6.76
N LEU A 133 -8.46 28.91 -7.49
CA LEU A 133 -8.62 27.55 -6.95
C LEU A 133 -7.29 26.88 -6.58
N TYR A 134 -6.16 27.57 -6.77
CA TYR A 134 -4.82 27.00 -6.64
C TYR A 134 -4.15 27.38 -5.31
N VAL A 135 -3.33 26.46 -4.82
CA VAL A 135 -2.39 26.68 -3.73
C VAL A 135 -1.02 26.24 -4.21
N ALA A 136 -0.04 27.12 -4.13
CA ALA A 136 1.34 26.82 -4.49
C ALA A 136 2.13 26.42 -3.26
N SER A 137 2.83 25.29 -3.36
CA SER A 137 3.72 24.78 -2.31
C SER A 137 4.99 24.23 -2.96
N PRO A 138 6.15 24.33 -2.29
CA PRO A 138 7.31 23.57 -2.71
C PRO A 138 7.05 22.06 -2.63
N ASP A 139 7.72 21.31 -3.49
CA ASP A 139 7.71 19.85 -3.56
C ASP A 139 9.11 19.24 -3.36
N ASP A 140 10.12 20.09 -3.11
CA ASP A 140 11.50 19.70 -2.86
C ASP A 140 12.06 20.25 -1.52
N LEU A 141 13.17 19.66 -1.06
CA LEU A 141 13.82 20.08 0.18
C LEU A 141 14.39 21.51 0.11
N PRO A 142 15.06 21.94 -0.98
CA PRO A 142 15.52 23.33 -1.10
C PRO A 142 14.40 24.35 -0.94
N GLY A 143 13.24 24.15 -1.58
CA GLY A 143 12.10 25.04 -1.49
C GLY A 143 11.43 25.02 -0.11
N TRP A 144 11.26 23.86 0.52
CA TRP A 144 10.79 23.79 1.92
C TRP A 144 11.76 24.47 2.88
N ARG A 145 13.06 24.29 2.68
CA ARG A 145 14.09 24.95 3.49
C ARG A 145 14.00 26.46 3.38
N ALA A 146 13.95 27.02 2.16
CA ALA A 146 13.82 28.47 1.98
C ALA A 146 12.58 29.01 2.69
N ARG A 147 11.44 28.34 2.52
CA ARG A 147 10.15 28.70 3.13
C ARG A 147 10.17 28.64 4.66
N PHE A 148 10.65 27.56 5.25
CA PHE A 148 10.53 27.34 6.69
C PHE A 148 11.69 27.91 7.51
N ALA A 149 12.88 28.05 6.90
CA ALA A 149 14.02 28.70 7.54
C ALA A 149 13.93 30.23 7.48
N THR A 150 13.49 30.80 6.35
CA THR A 150 13.59 32.27 6.11
C THR A 150 12.27 32.95 5.77
N ARG A 151 11.15 32.21 5.76
CA ARG A 151 9.83 32.70 5.34
C ARG A 151 9.78 33.14 3.88
N ASP A 152 10.69 32.63 3.05
CA ASP A 152 10.73 32.91 1.62
C ASP A 152 9.63 32.16 0.86
N VAL A 153 8.79 32.93 0.17
CA VAL A 153 7.71 32.41 -0.68
C VAL A 153 7.89 32.78 -2.15
N THR A 154 9.10 33.19 -2.56
CA THR A 154 9.43 33.57 -3.93
C THR A 154 9.07 32.46 -4.93
N GLY A 155 9.54 31.23 -4.72
CA GLY A 155 9.24 30.09 -5.58
C GLY A 155 7.72 29.86 -5.74
N PRO A 156 6.98 29.61 -4.63
CA PRO A 156 5.53 29.44 -4.68
C PRO A 156 4.78 30.61 -5.35
N LEU A 157 5.20 31.86 -5.13
CA LEU A 157 4.60 33.03 -5.80
C LEU A 157 4.84 33.01 -7.30
N LEU A 158 6.07 32.76 -7.74
CA LEU A 158 6.40 32.71 -9.16
C LEU A 158 5.68 31.56 -9.86
N THR A 159 5.58 30.40 -9.22
CA THR A 159 4.83 29.24 -9.73
C THR A 159 3.34 29.55 -9.86
N LEU A 160 2.75 30.20 -8.84
CA LEU A 160 1.35 30.58 -8.88
C LEU A 160 1.08 31.64 -9.97
N LEU A 161 1.93 32.66 -10.07
CA LEU A 161 1.82 33.70 -11.12
C LEU A 161 1.93 33.09 -12.51
N ALA A 162 2.87 32.17 -12.73
CA ALA A 162 3.00 31.46 -14.00
C ALA A 162 1.73 30.67 -14.31
N THR A 163 1.17 29.95 -13.33
CA THR A 163 -0.06 29.16 -13.47
C THR A 163 -1.28 30.03 -13.77
N LEU A 164 -1.46 31.13 -13.05
CA LEU A 164 -2.60 32.05 -13.26
C LEU A 164 -2.52 32.77 -14.61
N HIS A 165 -1.31 32.97 -15.14
CA HIS A 165 -1.08 33.63 -16.43
C HIS A 165 -0.88 32.66 -17.61
N ASP A 166 -1.12 31.36 -17.41
CA ASP A 166 -0.87 30.30 -18.41
C ASP A 166 0.53 30.36 -19.04
N GLN A 167 1.54 30.66 -18.21
CA GLN A 167 2.96 30.69 -18.58
C GLN A 167 3.71 29.46 -18.07
N PRO A 168 4.83 29.08 -18.71
CA PRO A 168 5.70 28.05 -18.18
C PRO A 168 6.20 28.42 -16.77
N THR A 169 6.09 27.47 -15.84
CA THR A 169 6.63 27.61 -14.50
C THR A 169 8.15 27.81 -14.58
N PRO A 170 8.71 28.85 -13.94
CA PRO A 170 10.15 29.03 -13.89
C PRO A 170 10.79 27.86 -13.12
N PRO A 171 12.03 27.47 -13.45
CA PRO A 171 12.71 26.41 -12.73
C PRO A 171 12.94 26.84 -11.27
N ASP A 172 12.84 25.87 -10.36
CA ASP A 172 13.19 26.09 -8.96
C ASP A 172 14.66 26.47 -8.82
N ARG A 173 14.93 27.38 -7.89
CA ARG A 173 16.26 27.90 -7.60
C ARG A 173 16.52 27.82 -6.12
N ASP A 174 17.66 27.24 -5.76
CA ASP A 174 18.17 27.32 -4.40
C ASP A 174 18.87 28.66 -4.20
N ASP A 175 18.08 29.69 -3.88
CA ASP A 175 18.59 31.03 -3.65
C ASP A 175 19.13 31.23 -2.22
N LEU A 176 18.99 30.20 -1.36
CA LEU A 176 19.44 30.25 0.02
C LEU A 176 20.97 30.12 0.08
N ARG A 177 21.64 31.19 0.52
CA ARG A 177 23.10 31.24 0.62
C ARG A 177 23.55 30.79 1.99
N TRP A 178 24.52 29.88 2.02
CA TRP A 178 25.16 29.42 3.26
C TRP A 178 26.51 30.10 3.48
N ARG A 179 26.87 30.31 4.74
CA ARG A 179 28.21 30.72 5.16
C ARG A 179 28.68 29.87 6.34
N GLU A 180 29.99 29.81 6.53
CA GLU A 180 30.55 29.23 7.75
C GLU A 180 30.19 30.13 8.96
N PRO A 181 29.73 29.54 10.08
CA PRO A 181 29.57 30.27 11.32
C PRO A 181 30.90 30.80 11.86
N THR A 182 30.88 31.98 12.45
CA THR A 182 32.07 32.54 13.10
C THR A 182 32.33 31.86 14.45
N GLY A 183 33.58 31.90 14.92
CA GLY A 183 33.95 31.37 16.25
C GLY A 183 33.08 31.94 17.39
N PRO A 184 32.85 33.27 17.46
CA PRO A 184 31.96 33.87 18.45
C PRO A 184 30.50 33.40 18.37
N GLU A 185 29.98 33.08 17.19
CA GLU A 185 28.63 32.54 17.01
C GLU A 185 28.53 31.08 17.50
N LEU A 186 29.58 30.28 17.27
CA LEU A 186 29.62 28.86 17.68
C LEU A 186 29.89 28.65 19.17
N ALA A 187 30.77 29.45 19.76
CA ALA A 187 31.22 29.28 21.14
C ALA A 187 30.09 29.11 22.17
N PRO A 188 29.05 29.95 22.22
CA PRO A 188 27.95 29.78 23.17
C PRO A 188 27.13 28.51 22.91
N MET A 189 26.96 28.12 21.64
CA MET A 189 26.25 26.89 21.28
C MET A 189 27.02 25.66 21.76
N VAL A 190 28.32 25.59 21.46
CA VAL A 190 29.17 24.47 21.87
C VAL A 190 29.20 24.32 23.39
N ALA A 191 29.31 25.43 24.13
CA ALA A 191 29.26 25.41 25.59
C ALA A 191 27.94 24.84 26.12
N ALA A 192 26.81 25.29 25.59
CA ALA A 192 25.48 24.84 26.00
C ALA A 192 25.20 23.37 25.64
N LEU A 193 25.62 22.95 24.44
CA LEU A 193 25.50 21.56 23.98
C LEU A 193 26.32 20.60 24.84
N ARG A 194 27.55 20.96 25.23
CA ARG A 194 28.36 20.13 26.13
C ARG A 194 27.77 20.06 27.54
N ALA A 195 27.17 21.14 28.03
CA ALA A 195 26.63 21.19 29.38
C ALA A 195 25.26 20.50 29.52
N THR A 196 24.39 20.65 28.51
CA THR A 196 22.97 20.28 28.62
C THR A 196 22.42 19.52 27.41
N GLY A 197 23.23 19.33 26.37
CA GLY A 197 22.78 18.74 25.10
C GLY A 197 21.87 19.66 24.27
N ARG A 198 21.65 20.91 24.68
CA ARG A 198 20.75 21.83 23.97
C ARG A 198 21.22 23.28 23.96
N TYR A 199 20.89 23.99 22.90
CA TYR A 199 21.01 25.43 22.78
C TYR A 199 19.71 26.01 22.20
N VAL A 200 19.16 27.03 22.87
CA VAL A 200 17.99 27.77 22.41
C VAL A 200 18.42 29.21 22.16
N GLY A 201 18.40 29.61 20.90
CA GLY A 201 18.81 30.94 20.46
C GLY A 201 17.81 32.02 20.89
N PRO A 202 18.26 33.27 21.05
CA PRO A 202 17.37 34.40 21.31
C PRO A 202 16.27 34.49 20.25
N GLY A 203 15.02 34.66 20.69
CA GLY A 203 13.85 34.75 19.80
C GLY A 203 13.25 33.41 19.34
N ALA A 204 13.87 32.28 19.69
CA ALA A 204 13.24 30.97 19.51
C ALA A 204 12.04 30.81 20.46
N THR A 205 10.99 30.11 20.01
CA THR A 205 9.75 29.89 20.79
C THR A 205 9.77 28.59 21.58
N LEU A 206 10.86 27.82 21.53
CA LEU A 206 11.03 26.60 22.30
C LEU A 206 11.20 26.92 23.80
N THR A 207 10.19 26.58 24.60
CA THR A 207 10.24 26.73 26.06
C THR A 207 10.81 25.48 26.75
N LYS A 208 10.43 24.29 26.28
CA LYS A 208 10.91 23.00 26.79
C LYS A 208 11.08 22.00 25.66
N LEU A 209 12.13 21.17 25.76
CA LEU A 209 12.33 20.05 24.85
C LEU A 209 11.24 18.98 25.04
N PRO A 210 10.67 18.41 23.96
CA PRO A 210 9.73 17.30 24.06
C PRO A 210 10.45 16.00 24.43
N GLU A 211 10.84 15.85 25.70
CA GLU A 211 11.71 14.77 26.22
C GLU A 211 11.26 13.36 25.81
N LYS A 212 9.95 13.08 25.82
CA LYS A 212 9.42 11.76 25.42
C LYS A 212 9.64 11.47 23.94
N ALA A 213 9.42 12.45 23.07
CA ALA A 213 9.65 12.31 21.63
C ALA A 213 11.16 12.23 21.34
N ALA A 214 11.97 13.05 22.01
CA ALA A 214 13.42 13.06 21.87
C ALA A 214 14.06 11.72 22.27
N SER A 215 13.72 11.19 23.45
CA SER A 215 14.22 9.90 23.94
C SER A 215 13.74 8.70 23.10
N SER A 216 12.56 8.80 22.49
CA SER A 216 12.05 7.75 21.60
C SER A 216 12.78 7.75 20.25
N ALA A 217 13.05 8.93 19.70
CA ALA A 217 13.78 9.13 18.44
C ALA A 217 15.28 8.80 18.59
N PHE A 218 15.88 9.20 19.73
CA PHE A 218 17.30 9.09 20.06
C PHE A 218 17.48 8.59 21.51
N PRO A 219 17.40 7.27 21.75
CA PRO A 219 17.53 6.72 23.11
C PRO A 219 18.88 6.99 23.77
N ASP A 220 19.94 7.04 22.96
CA ASP A 220 21.30 7.34 23.42
C ASP A 220 21.57 8.85 23.53
N GLY A 221 20.55 9.69 23.29
CA GLY A 221 20.63 11.14 23.32
C GLY A 221 20.99 11.78 21.98
N ALA A 222 20.67 13.07 21.87
CA ALA A 222 20.98 13.91 20.72
C ALA A 222 21.27 15.35 21.18
N TRP A 223 22.00 16.09 20.36
CA TRP A 223 22.20 17.52 20.52
C TRP A 223 21.10 18.29 19.78
N PHE A 224 20.56 19.32 20.43
CA PHE A 224 19.47 20.12 19.88
C PHE A 224 19.86 21.60 19.84
N VAL A 225 19.91 22.18 18.64
CA VAL A 225 20.09 23.61 18.44
C VAL A 225 18.79 24.16 17.87
N VAL A 226 18.15 25.10 18.55
CA VAL A 226 16.89 25.70 18.10
C VAL A 226 17.04 27.21 18.00
N LEU A 227 16.84 27.73 16.80
CA LEU A 227 17.03 29.12 16.42
C LEU A 227 15.72 29.67 15.87
N PRO A 228 15.43 30.98 16.00
CA PRO A 228 14.30 31.60 15.31
C PRO A 228 14.42 31.46 13.79
N ALA A 229 13.36 31.85 13.07
CA ALA A 229 13.45 32.03 11.63
C ALA A 229 14.60 33.00 11.29
N GLN A 230 15.40 32.64 10.30
CA GLN A 230 16.57 33.40 9.89
C GLN A 230 16.16 34.58 9.01
N PRO A 231 16.94 35.68 9.03
CA PRO A 231 16.69 36.82 8.16
C PRO A 231 16.66 36.43 6.68
N TYR A 232 15.67 36.93 5.96
CA TYR A 232 15.57 36.74 4.51
C TYR A 232 16.66 37.52 3.77
N GLY A 233 17.26 36.90 2.75
CA GLY A 233 18.25 37.52 1.87
C GLY A 233 19.69 37.54 2.38
N GLU A 234 19.91 37.25 3.67
CA GLU A 234 21.24 37.17 4.28
C GLU A 234 21.84 35.76 4.16
N PRO A 235 23.18 35.60 4.10
CA PRO A 235 23.79 34.27 4.17
C PRO A 235 23.59 33.61 5.54
N LEU A 236 23.00 32.42 5.56
CA LEU A 236 22.73 31.64 6.76
C LEU A 236 24.00 30.97 7.29
N PRO A 237 24.31 31.09 8.59
CA PRO A 237 25.37 30.30 9.19
C PRO A 237 25.01 28.81 9.18
N ALA A 238 25.85 27.98 8.57
CA ALA A 238 25.68 26.53 8.50
C ALA A 238 26.14 25.86 9.82
N TYR A 239 25.36 26.02 10.89
CA TYR A 239 25.70 25.48 12.21
C TYR A 239 25.78 23.95 12.24
N GLY A 240 24.93 23.26 11.48
CA GLY A 240 24.88 21.80 11.44
C GLY A 240 26.22 21.16 11.05
N PRO A 241 26.76 21.46 9.85
CA PRO A 241 28.08 20.96 9.44
C PRO A 241 29.21 21.38 10.40
N ALA A 242 29.18 22.62 10.91
CA ALA A 242 30.21 23.11 11.81
C ALA A 242 30.25 22.38 13.16
N LEU A 243 29.07 22.15 13.75
CA LEU A 243 28.93 21.44 15.03
C LEU A 243 29.16 19.93 14.86
N HIS A 244 28.71 19.35 13.75
CA HIS A 244 28.93 17.93 13.46
C HIS A 244 30.43 17.58 13.35
N ARG A 245 31.26 18.49 12.80
CA ARG A 245 32.73 18.31 12.80
C ARG A 245 33.32 18.19 14.21
N LEU A 246 32.69 18.78 15.22
CA LEU A 246 33.16 18.74 16.62
C LEU A 246 32.74 17.47 17.35
N ALA A 247 31.65 16.82 16.90
CA ALA A 247 31.15 15.57 17.46
C ALA A 247 30.49 14.72 16.36
N PRO A 248 31.27 14.02 15.51
CA PRO A 248 30.74 13.29 14.35
C PRO A 248 29.80 12.15 14.73
N ASP A 249 30.05 11.49 15.86
CA ASP A 249 29.25 10.34 16.31
C ASP A 249 27.99 10.76 17.07
N GLN A 250 27.82 12.04 17.37
CA GLN A 250 26.68 12.56 18.11
C GLN A 250 25.56 12.98 17.16
N PRO A 251 24.35 12.39 17.26
CA PRO A 251 23.18 12.91 16.56
C PRO A 251 22.94 14.37 16.94
N LEU A 252 22.77 15.24 15.94
CA LEU A 252 22.57 16.66 16.07
C LEU A 252 21.35 17.09 15.23
N LEU A 253 20.42 17.78 15.85
CA LEU A 253 19.33 18.46 15.17
C LEU A 253 19.55 19.97 15.25
N VAL A 254 19.46 20.64 14.10
CA VAL A 254 19.52 22.10 14.02
C VAL A 254 18.23 22.61 13.41
N MET A 255 17.48 23.39 14.19
CA MET A 255 16.22 23.98 13.79
C MET A 255 16.38 25.47 13.52
N TYR A 256 16.05 25.90 12.31
CA TYR A 256 15.99 27.30 11.88
C TYR A 256 14.53 27.66 11.62
N GLY A 257 13.88 28.41 12.51
CA GLY A 257 12.43 28.62 12.40
C GLY A 257 11.70 27.28 12.45
N ASP A 258 11.03 26.89 11.37
CA ASP A 258 10.32 25.60 11.26
C ASP A 258 11.08 24.56 10.41
N TRP A 259 12.26 24.93 9.88
CA TRP A 259 13.15 24.04 9.15
C TRP A 259 14.05 23.27 10.13
N ILE A 260 14.13 21.94 10.01
CA ILE A 260 14.93 21.08 10.88
C ILE A 260 15.91 20.28 10.03
N GLU A 261 17.18 20.41 10.34
CA GLU A 261 18.26 19.60 9.79
C GLU A 261 18.67 18.51 10.76
N TYR A 262 19.01 17.34 10.22
CA TYR A 262 19.65 16.26 10.95
C TYR A 262 21.09 16.07 10.46
N HIS A 263 22.02 16.04 11.40
CA HIS A 263 23.44 15.76 11.18
C HIS A 263 23.85 14.65 12.15
N GLY A 264 24.56 13.62 11.68
CA GLY A 264 24.94 12.49 12.53
C GLY A 264 25.11 11.20 11.74
N PRO A 265 25.20 10.06 12.44
CA PRO A 265 25.30 8.75 11.81
C PRO A 265 24.16 8.51 10.81
N SER A 266 24.51 7.96 9.65
CA SER A 266 23.60 7.69 8.52
C SER A 266 22.81 8.89 7.99
N ALA A 267 23.30 10.13 8.20
CA ALA A 267 22.60 11.34 7.75
C ALA A 267 22.32 11.36 6.24
N ALA A 268 23.23 10.87 5.40
CA ALA A 268 23.07 10.84 3.95
C ALA A 268 21.83 10.04 3.50
N GLU A 269 21.45 8.99 4.24
CA GLU A 269 20.32 8.13 3.89
C GLU A 269 19.05 8.52 4.68
N PHE A 270 19.24 9.02 5.90
CA PHE A 270 18.14 9.30 6.84
C PHE A 270 17.57 10.73 6.72
N ALA A 271 18.43 11.74 6.58
CA ALA A 271 18.01 13.14 6.70
C ALA A 271 17.02 13.53 5.60
N GLU A 272 17.27 13.08 4.37
CA GLU A 272 16.41 13.33 3.22
C GLU A 272 15.04 12.67 3.38
N VAL A 273 15.00 11.38 3.76
CA VAL A 273 13.74 10.64 3.93
C VAL A 273 12.90 11.23 5.07
N ALA A 274 13.52 11.52 6.22
CA ALA A 274 12.83 12.10 7.36
C ALA A 274 12.32 13.52 7.06
N GLY A 275 13.15 14.35 6.43
CA GLY A 275 12.79 15.70 6.01
C GLY A 275 11.66 15.69 4.98
N ALA A 276 11.84 14.96 3.88
CA ALA A 276 10.87 14.93 2.78
C ALA A 276 9.51 14.38 3.24
N SER A 277 9.51 13.29 4.03
CA SER A 277 8.27 12.73 4.56
C SER A 277 7.55 13.71 5.49
N PHE A 278 8.29 14.38 6.38
CA PHE A 278 7.72 15.35 7.31
C PHE A 278 7.13 16.57 6.59
N TYR A 279 7.90 17.21 5.70
CA TYR A 279 7.46 18.43 5.03
C TYR A 279 6.39 18.17 3.96
N ALA A 280 6.42 17.02 3.27
CA ALA A 280 5.33 16.61 2.38
C ALA A 280 4.01 16.45 3.16
N GLN A 281 4.05 15.87 4.35
CA GLN A 281 2.84 15.63 5.15
C GLN A 281 2.33 16.88 5.88
N PHE A 282 3.23 17.67 6.46
CA PHE A 282 2.87 18.76 7.38
C PHE A 282 3.10 20.16 6.81
N GLY A 283 3.76 20.30 5.65
CA GLY A 283 4.17 21.58 5.09
C GLY A 283 3.04 22.58 4.88
N SER A 284 1.86 22.15 4.43
CA SER A 284 0.69 23.04 4.30
C SER A 284 0.26 23.61 5.65
N ARG A 285 0.23 22.79 6.72
CA ARG A 285 -0.13 23.26 8.06
C ARG A 285 0.92 24.20 8.63
N LEU A 286 2.20 23.85 8.50
CA LEU A 286 3.32 24.72 8.92
C LEU A 286 3.31 26.06 8.16
N GLY A 287 2.79 26.05 6.93
CA GLY A 287 2.67 27.25 6.13
C GLY A 287 1.64 28.25 6.64
N ARG A 288 0.50 27.75 7.12
CA ARG A 288 -0.68 28.54 7.48
C ARG A 288 -0.72 28.93 8.97
N TYR A 289 -0.29 28.04 9.85
CA TYR A 289 -0.44 28.18 11.30
C TYR A 289 0.86 28.68 11.96
N ALA A 290 0.73 29.25 13.16
CA ALA A 290 1.83 29.77 13.96
C ALA A 290 2.25 28.79 15.06
N TYR A 291 2.61 27.55 14.67
CA TYR A 291 3.00 26.53 15.65
C TYR A 291 4.24 26.94 16.47
N PRO A 292 4.23 26.75 17.81
CA PRO A 292 5.43 26.87 18.61
C PRO A 292 6.47 25.83 18.18
N GLN A 293 7.77 26.19 18.22
CA GLN A 293 8.85 25.30 17.79
C GLN A 293 8.87 23.98 18.57
N GLN A 294 8.38 23.97 19.81
CA GLN A 294 8.18 22.74 20.59
C GLN A 294 7.30 21.71 19.86
N ASN A 295 6.21 22.15 19.23
CA ASN A 295 5.23 21.27 18.60
C ASN A 295 5.74 20.76 17.25
N VAL A 296 6.40 21.64 16.49
CA VAL A 296 7.06 21.28 15.23
C VAL A 296 8.15 20.25 15.50
N LEU A 297 9.02 20.50 16.49
CA LEU A 297 10.09 19.58 16.88
C LEU A 297 9.54 18.25 17.40
N ALA A 298 8.50 18.26 18.24
CA ALA A 298 7.89 17.03 18.74
C ALA A 298 7.32 16.16 17.61
N THR A 299 6.67 16.80 16.63
CA THR A 299 6.09 16.11 15.47
C THR A 299 7.19 15.54 14.57
N TYR A 300 8.24 16.32 14.30
CA TYR A 300 9.41 15.85 13.54
C TYR A 300 10.08 14.66 14.23
N LEU A 301 10.29 14.70 15.54
CA LEU A 301 10.86 13.59 16.30
C LEU A 301 9.96 12.34 16.29
N GLY A 302 8.64 12.53 16.27
CA GLY A 302 7.69 11.45 16.00
C GLY A 302 7.92 10.82 14.63
N GLN A 303 8.09 11.63 13.58
CA GLN A 303 8.40 11.13 12.23
C GLN A 303 9.75 10.40 12.18
N VAL A 304 10.78 10.94 12.83
CA VAL A 304 12.09 10.28 12.97
C VAL A 304 11.95 8.92 13.63
N THR A 305 11.14 8.86 14.68
CA THR A 305 10.78 7.63 15.37
C THR A 305 10.13 6.67 14.38
N ASP A 306 9.12 7.09 13.64
CA ASP A 306 8.39 6.26 12.68
C ASP A 306 9.29 5.70 11.57
N VAL A 307 10.16 6.53 10.98
CA VAL A 307 11.13 6.10 9.95
C VAL A 307 12.10 5.05 10.52
N ARG A 308 12.62 5.26 11.73
CA ARG A 308 13.51 4.31 12.40
C ARG A 308 12.78 3.03 12.82
N TYR A 309 11.53 3.13 13.28
CA TYR A 309 10.69 1.99 13.69
C TYR A 309 10.19 1.15 12.52
N ALA A 310 10.01 1.75 11.35
CA ALA A 310 9.66 1.04 10.12
C ALA A 310 10.77 0.10 9.62
N GLY A 311 11.94 0.10 10.26
CA GLY A 311 13.06 -0.78 9.90
C GLY A 311 13.79 -0.34 8.62
N LEU A 312 13.58 0.90 8.17
CA LEU A 312 14.31 1.49 7.03
C LEU A 312 15.80 1.68 7.34
N PHE A 313 16.16 1.82 8.63
CA PHE A 313 17.55 1.98 9.07
C PHE A 313 17.78 1.17 10.36
N ASP A 314 18.80 0.33 10.35
CA ASP A 314 19.20 -0.69 11.33
C ASP A 314 18.66 -0.56 12.76
N ARG A 315 17.44 -1.06 12.97
CA ARG A 315 17.07 -1.75 14.21
C ARG A 315 16.57 -3.15 13.86
N PRO A 316 17.02 -4.20 14.57
CA PRO A 316 16.20 -5.39 14.64
C PRO A 316 14.86 -4.95 15.24
N LEU A 317 13.79 -5.02 14.44
CA LEU A 317 12.42 -4.86 14.90
C LEU A 317 12.32 -5.56 16.26
N PRO A 318 11.83 -4.92 17.34
CA PRO A 318 11.70 -5.61 18.62
C PRO A 318 10.95 -6.92 18.35
N TYR A 319 11.57 -8.05 18.74
CA TYR A 319 11.04 -9.39 18.49
C TYR A 319 9.60 -9.42 19.00
N ARG A 320 8.65 -9.34 18.06
CA ARG A 320 7.26 -9.69 18.35
C ARG A 320 7.20 -11.22 18.24
N PRO A 321 6.67 -11.91 19.26
CA PRO A 321 6.41 -13.34 19.11
C PRO A 321 5.60 -13.55 17.82
N PHE A 322 5.96 -14.59 17.07
CA PHE A 322 5.33 -14.95 15.81
C PHE A 322 3.82 -14.82 15.94
N ASP A 323 3.20 -13.98 15.10
CA ASP A 323 1.76 -14.00 14.93
C ASP A 323 1.40 -15.35 14.27
N PRO A 324 0.79 -16.30 14.99
CA PRO A 324 0.51 -17.63 14.46
C PRO A 324 -0.42 -17.55 13.24
N LEU A 325 -1.22 -16.48 13.11
CA LEU A 325 -2.08 -16.25 11.97
C LEU A 325 -1.28 -15.90 10.70
N ARG A 326 -0.16 -15.15 10.80
CA ARG A 326 0.69 -14.81 9.63
C ARG A 326 1.37 -16.02 9.00
N VAL A 327 1.73 -17.03 9.79
CA VAL A 327 2.35 -18.28 9.29
C VAL A 327 1.29 -19.28 8.86
N ALA A 328 0.18 -19.37 9.60
CA ALA A 328 -0.88 -20.32 9.31
C ALA A 328 -1.71 -19.91 8.08
N LEU A 329 -2.07 -18.63 7.90
CA LEU A 329 -2.98 -18.19 6.83
C LEU A 329 -2.51 -18.54 5.40
N PRO A 330 -1.23 -18.35 5.02
CA PRO A 330 -0.75 -18.76 3.71
C PRO A 330 -0.67 -20.28 3.55
N ALA A 331 -0.51 -21.01 4.66
CA ALA A 331 -0.39 -22.48 4.68
C ALA A 331 -1.76 -23.18 4.72
N LEU A 332 -2.82 -22.54 5.22
CA LEU A 332 -4.17 -23.12 5.33
C LEU A 332 -4.74 -23.63 4.00
N PRO A 333 -4.60 -22.95 2.84
CA PRO A 333 -5.01 -23.48 1.55
C PRO A 333 -4.28 -24.76 1.17
N TRP A 334 -2.99 -24.86 1.49
CA TRP A 334 -2.16 -26.04 1.21
C TRP A 334 -2.47 -27.20 2.15
N ILE A 335 -2.73 -26.91 3.43
CA ILE A 335 -3.18 -27.90 4.42
C ILE A 335 -4.57 -28.43 4.01
N PHE A 336 -5.49 -27.54 3.61
CA PHE A 336 -6.79 -27.94 3.08
C PHE A 336 -6.64 -28.81 1.84
N ALA A 337 -5.83 -28.40 0.87
CA ALA A 337 -5.55 -29.19 -0.34
C ALA A 337 -4.94 -30.55 -0.01
N ALA A 338 -4.00 -30.63 0.95
CA ALA A 338 -3.41 -31.88 1.40
C ALA A 338 -4.42 -32.79 2.11
N CYS A 339 -5.29 -32.24 2.95
CA CYS A 339 -6.36 -33.00 3.62
C CYS A 339 -7.40 -33.52 2.61
N VAL A 340 -7.81 -32.69 1.65
CA VAL A 340 -8.74 -33.09 0.57
C VAL A 340 -8.09 -34.12 -0.34
N ALA A 341 -6.84 -33.92 -0.77
CA ALA A 341 -6.10 -34.89 -1.57
C ALA A 341 -5.92 -36.22 -0.83
N GLY A 342 -5.61 -36.19 0.46
CA GLY A 342 -5.55 -37.36 1.32
C GLY A 342 -6.89 -38.08 1.44
N PHE A 343 -7.98 -37.34 1.66
CA PHE A 343 -9.34 -37.88 1.68
C PHE A 343 -9.72 -38.50 0.33
N VAL A 344 -9.43 -37.83 -0.80
CA VAL A 344 -9.72 -38.33 -2.15
C VAL A 344 -8.88 -39.56 -2.47
N ALA A 345 -7.58 -39.55 -2.18
CA ALA A 345 -6.69 -40.69 -2.39
C ALA A 345 -7.11 -41.91 -1.56
N LEU A 346 -7.48 -41.69 -0.29
CA LEU A 346 -8.04 -42.73 0.57
C LEU A 346 -9.42 -43.20 0.08
N SER A 347 -10.27 -42.29 -0.40
CA SER A 347 -11.61 -42.61 -0.94
C SER A 347 -11.52 -43.43 -2.24
N ILE A 348 -10.64 -43.07 -3.17
CA ILE A 348 -10.36 -43.82 -4.40
C ILE A 348 -9.76 -45.19 -4.06
N ARG A 349 -8.86 -45.27 -3.07
CA ARG A 349 -8.32 -46.56 -2.59
C ARG A 349 -9.34 -47.41 -1.87
N THR A 350 -10.29 -46.83 -1.14
CA THR A 350 -11.40 -47.59 -0.55
C THR A 350 -12.40 -48.03 -1.61
N VAL A 351 -12.69 -47.26 -2.65
CA VAL A 351 -13.49 -47.76 -3.80
C VAL A 351 -12.77 -48.92 -4.52
N ARG A 352 -11.42 -48.89 -4.57
CA ARG A 352 -10.60 -50.04 -5.02
C ARG A 352 -10.44 -51.17 -3.98
N GLY A 353 -10.80 -50.95 -2.72
CA GLY A 353 -10.52 -51.85 -1.60
C GLY A 353 -11.74 -52.39 -0.84
N SER A 354 -12.93 -51.81 -1.06
CA SER A 354 -14.22 -52.20 -0.49
C SER A 354 -15.27 -52.51 -1.56
N GLY A 355 -14.81 -52.82 -2.77
CA GLY A 355 -15.56 -53.52 -3.79
C GLY A 355 -14.80 -54.79 -4.17
N ARG A 356 -15.47 -55.93 -4.07
CA ARG A 356 -15.16 -57.22 -4.71
C ARG A 356 -13.99 -57.16 -5.69
N ARG A 357 -12.95 -57.98 -5.45
CA ARG A 357 -11.91 -58.25 -6.45
C ARG A 357 -12.60 -58.47 -7.81
N PRO A 358 -12.25 -57.74 -8.87
CA PRO A 358 -12.63 -58.09 -10.23
C PRO A 358 -11.76 -59.28 -10.69
N THR A 359 -11.75 -60.36 -9.91
CA THR A 359 -11.05 -61.62 -10.21
C THR A 359 -12.01 -62.76 -10.53
N ASP A 360 -13.31 -62.48 -10.68
CA ASP A 360 -14.28 -63.42 -11.27
C ASP A 360 -14.83 -62.95 -12.63
N VAL A 361 -14.17 -61.98 -13.26
CA VAL A 361 -14.32 -61.70 -14.68
C VAL A 361 -13.00 -62.09 -15.30
N GLY A 362 -12.82 -63.39 -15.56
CA GLY A 362 -11.78 -63.83 -16.48
C GLY A 362 -11.91 -63.08 -17.82
N PRO A 363 -10.93 -63.17 -18.73
CA PRO A 363 -10.89 -62.40 -19.98
C PRO A 363 -12.08 -62.58 -20.96
N GLY A 364 -13.15 -63.29 -20.55
CA GLY A 364 -14.41 -63.46 -21.27
C GLY A 364 -15.68 -63.23 -20.44
N GLY A 365 -15.63 -62.53 -19.30
CA GLY A 365 -16.83 -62.32 -18.47
C GLY A 365 -17.82 -61.26 -19.03
N THR A 366 -19.09 -61.44 -18.71
CA THR A 366 -20.26 -60.74 -19.29
C THR A 366 -20.14 -59.20 -19.36
N PRO A 367 -19.67 -58.49 -18.31
CA PRO A 367 -19.56 -57.03 -18.36
C PRO A 367 -18.44 -56.53 -19.30
N ALA A 368 -17.32 -57.25 -19.37
CA ALA A 368 -16.20 -56.91 -20.25
C ALA A 368 -16.58 -57.13 -21.72
N ARG A 369 -17.31 -58.21 -22.01
CA ARG A 369 -17.85 -58.48 -23.35
C ARG A 369 -18.88 -57.43 -23.77
N LEU A 370 -19.77 -57.00 -22.87
CA LEU A 370 -20.72 -55.91 -23.13
C LEU A 370 -20.00 -54.60 -23.47
N ALA A 371 -18.99 -54.22 -22.69
CA ALA A 371 -18.21 -53.00 -22.93
C ALA A 371 -17.46 -53.06 -24.27
N GLY A 372 -16.81 -54.18 -24.57
CA GLY A 372 -16.09 -54.38 -25.82
C GLY A 372 -17.00 -54.35 -27.05
N LEU A 373 -18.16 -55.00 -27.00
CA LEU A 373 -19.14 -54.98 -28.10
C LEU A 373 -19.82 -53.62 -28.25
N SER A 374 -20.05 -52.89 -27.16
CA SER A 374 -20.58 -51.51 -27.23
C SER A 374 -19.60 -50.56 -27.91
N ALA A 375 -18.31 -50.69 -27.61
CA ALA A 375 -17.28 -49.91 -28.27
C ALA A 375 -17.13 -50.28 -29.76
N LEU A 376 -17.22 -51.58 -30.08
CA LEU A 376 -17.25 -52.03 -31.47
C LEU A 376 -18.45 -51.46 -32.23
N ALA A 377 -19.64 -51.45 -31.63
CA ALA A 377 -20.84 -50.89 -32.24
C ALA A 377 -20.71 -49.39 -32.52
N VAL A 378 -20.06 -48.64 -31.63
CA VAL A 378 -19.77 -47.21 -31.86
C VAL A 378 -18.81 -47.04 -33.04
N GLU A 379 -17.74 -47.83 -33.11
CA GLU A 379 -16.78 -47.72 -34.22
C GLU A 379 -17.38 -48.16 -35.56
N LEU A 380 -18.22 -49.21 -35.58
CA LEU A 380 -18.96 -49.61 -36.78
C LEU A 380 -19.98 -48.54 -37.19
N SER A 381 -20.64 -47.86 -36.25
CA SER A 381 -21.58 -46.77 -36.55
C SER A 381 -20.94 -45.52 -37.17
N LEU A 382 -19.62 -45.39 -37.08
CA LEU A 382 -18.87 -44.34 -37.78
C LEU A 382 -18.53 -44.75 -39.22
N LEU A 383 -18.56 -46.05 -39.53
CA LEU A 383 -18.23 -46.61 -40.83
C LEU A 383 -19.48 -46.99 -41.64
N THR A 384 -20.64 -47.07 -40.99
CA THR A 384 -21.94 -47.26 -41.63
C THR A 384 -22.91 -46.16 -41.21
N ASP A 385 -23.74 -45.69 -42.14
CA ASP A 385 -24.81 -44.76 -41.80
C ASP A 385 -25.97 -45.55 -41.15
N ALA A 386 -26.30 -45.24 -39.90
CA ALA A 386 -27.22 -46.01 -39.05
C ALA A 386 -28.67 -46.07 -39.59
N ARG A 387 -28.99 -45.34 -40.66
CA ARG A 387 -30.29 -45.39 -41.36
C ARG A 387 -30.36 -46.45 -42.46
N THR A 388 -29.23 -47.00 -42.90
CA THR A 388 -29.14 -47.90 -44.05
C THR A 388 -28.80 -49.35 -43.69
N ASP A 389 -28.44 -49.62 -42.43
CA ASP A 389 -28.08 -50.97 -41.98
C ASP A 389 -28.91 -51.43 -40.76
N PRO A 390 -29.99 -52.20 -41.00
CA PRO A 390 -30.85 -52.73 -39.95
C PRO A 390 -30.13 -53.63 -38.94
N ALA A 391 -29.02 -54.28 -39.32
CA ALA A 391 -28.28 -55.18 -38.44
C ALA A 391 -27.59 -54.41 -37.32
N LEU A 392 -27.01 -53.23 -37.63
CA LEU A 392 -26.38 -52.38 -36.61
C LEU A 392 -27.39 -51.89 -35.56
N VAL A 393 -28.58 -51.45 -36.00
CA VAL A 393 -29.64 -50.98 -35.08
C VAL A 393 -30.13 -52.10 -34.19
N ARG A 394 -30.32 -53.32 -34.73
CA ARG A 394 -30.66 -54.51 -33.92
C ARG A 394 -29.55 -54.86 -32.95
N GLY A 395 -28.29 -54.85 -33.37
CA GLY A 395 -27.12 -55.10 -32.53
C GLY A 395 -27.03 -54.12 -31.34
N VAL A 396 -27.16 -52.81 -31.58
CA VAL A 396 -27.18 -51.79 -30.53
C VAL A 396 -28.38 -51.97 -29.59
N GLY A 397 -29.56 -52.29 -30.12
CA GLY A 397 -30.75 -52.61 -29.33
C GLY A 397 -30.52 -53.78 -28.38
N ARG A 398 -29.86 -54.86 -28.86
CA ARG A 398 -29.51 -56.04 -28.05
C ARG A 398 -28.46 -55.73 -26.98
N LEU A 399 -27.47 -54.88 -27.28
CA LEU A 399 -26.49 -54.42 -26.29
C LEU A 399 -27.15 -53.58 -25.18
N ARG A 400 -28.11 -52.72 -25.54
CA ARG A 400 -28.87 -51.95 -24.56
C ARG A 400 -29.72 -52.86 -23.67
N ALA A 401 -30.42 -53.84 -24.26
CA ALA A 401 -31.17 -54.84 -23.50
C ALA A 401 -30.25 -55.66 -22.58
N ALA A 402 -29.06 -56.06 -23.03
CA ALA A 402 -28.09 -56.78 -22.21
C ALA A 402 -27.57 -55.92 -21.03
N ARG A 403 -27.33 -54.62 -21.26
CA ARG A 403 -26.93 -53.68 -20.19
C ARG A 403 -28.04 -53.51 -19.15
N ASP A 404 -29.27 -53.32 -19.61
CA ASP A 404 -30.41 -53.09 -18.72
C ASP A 404 -30.71 -54.38 -17.92
N ALA A 405 -30.65 -55.56 -18.56
CA ALA A 405 -30.75 -56.87 -17.90
C ALA A 405 -29.65 -57.12 -16.85
N LEU A 406 -28.42 -56.68 -17.12
CA LEU A 406 -27.32 -56.74 -16.15
C LEU A 406 -27.53 -55.79 -14.97
N GLY A 407 -28.07 -54.59 -15.23
CA GLY A 407 -28.40 -53.59 -14.19
C GLY A 407 -29.52 -54.04 -13.26
N GLU A 408 -30.50 -54.78 -13.79
CA GLU A 408 -31.63 -55.34 -13.04
C GLU A 408 -31.31 -56.68 -12.33
N GLY A 409 -30.11 -57.24 -12.57
CA GLY A 409 -29.66 -58.48 -11.92
C GLY A 409 -30.32 -59.75 -12.47
N LEU A 410 -30.74 -59.75 -13.74
CA LEU A 410 -31.29 -60.93 -14.41
C LEU A 410 -30.25 -62.06 -14.56
N PRO A 411 -30.68 -63.33 -14.77
CA PRO A 411 -29.76 -64.46 -14.84
C PRO A 411 -28.68 -64.30 -15.92
N ASP A 412 -27.42 -64.61 -15.57
CA ASP A 412 -26.25 -64.46 -16.45
C ASP A 412 -26.35 -65.21 -17.79
N ARG A 413 -27.15 -66.28 -17.86
CA ARG A 413 -27.41 -66.98 -19.12
C ARG A 413 -28.17 -66.08 -20.11
N HIS A 414 -29.15 -65.33 -19.63
CA HIS A 414 -29.97 -64.45 -20.45
C HIS A 414 -29.15 -63.27 -20.98
N VAL A 415 -28.29 -62.68 -20.13
CA VAL A 415 -27.38 -61.61 -20.56
C VAL A 415 -26.38 -62.12 -21.60
N ARG A 416 -25.85 -63.34 -21.43
CA ARG A 416 -24.93 -63.94 -22.40
C ARG A 416 -25.58 -64.26 -23.75
N GLU A 417 -26.84 -64.70 -23.76
CA GLU A 417 -27.62 -64.91 -24.99
C GLU A 417 -27.81 -63.58 -25.74
N LEU A 418 -28.22 -62.50 -25.04
CA LEU A 418 -28.36 -61.17 -25.64
C LEU A 418 -27.03 -60.62 -26.19
N LEU A 419 -25.91 -60.88 -25.52
CA LEU A 419 -24.59 -60.49 -26.01
C LEU A 419 -24.10 -61.33 -27.18
N ALA A 420 -24.50 -62.61 -27.26
CA ALA A 420 -24.19 -63.46 -28.41
C ALA A 420 -24.99 -63.02 -29.65
N ASP A 421 -26.28 -62.70 -29.48
CA ASP A 421 -27.12 -62.16 -30.56
C ASP A 421 -26.59 -60.81 -31.06
N ALA A 422 -26.21 -59.93 -30.13
CA ALA A 422 -25.57 -58.66 -30.47
C ALA A 422 -24.27 -58.85 -31.26
N ALA A 423 -23.43 -59.82 -30.85
CA ALA A 423 -22.19 -60.12 -31.56
C ALA A 423 -22.46 -60.67 -32.96
N ALA A 424 -23.47 -61.52 -33.16
CA ALA A 424 -23.81 -62.03 -34.49
C ALA A 424 -24.23 -60.90 -35.45
N GLU A 425 -25.11 -60.00 -35.00
CA GLU A 425 -25.56 -58.86 -35.81
C GLU A 425 -24.39 -57.91 -36.14
N LEU A 426 -23.48 -57.65 -35.21
CA LEU A 426 -22.29 -56.82 -35.46
C LEU A 426 -21.25 -57.51 -36.36
N ASP A 427 -21.16 -58.84 -36.34
CA ASP A 427 -20.28 -59.59 -37.24
C ASP A 427 -20.76 -59.50 -38.71
N ASP A 428 -22.07 -59.52 -38.93
CA ASP A 428 -22.66 -59.34 -40.25
C ASP A 428 -22.37 -57.92 -40.78
N VAL A 429 -22.53 -56.88 -39.95
CA VAL A 429 -22.14 -55.50 -40.30
C VAL A 429 -20.64 -55.40 -40.63
N ALA A 430 -19.77 -56.04 -39.82
CA ALA A 430 -18.33 -56.02 -40.06
C ALA A 430 -17.93 -56.71 -41.39
N ARG A 431 -18.67 -57.75 -41.81
CA ARG A 431 -18.47 -58.38 -43.12
C ARG A 431 -18.90 -57.47 -44.27
N ASP A 432 -20.03 -56.78 -44.13
CA ASP A 432 -20.55 -55.89 -45.17
C ASP A 432 -19.62 -54.68 -45.41
N VAL A 433 -19.02 -54.14 -44.35
CA VAL A 433 -18.00 -53.07 -44.42
C VAL A 433 -16.63 -53.59 -44.88
N ARG A 434 -16.47 -54.91 -45.06
CA ARG A 434 -15.23 -55.60 -45.49
C ARG A 434 -14.01 -55.27 -44.62
N MET A 435 -14.19 -55.15 -43.30
CA MET A 435 -13.13 -54.83 -42.35
C MET A 435 -12.90 -56.00 -41.37
N PRO A 436 -11.98 -56.95 -41.68
CA PRO A 436 -11.82 -58.19 -40.93
C PRO A 436 -11.41 -57.98 -39.46
N GLY A 437 -10.71 -56.88 -39.16
CA GLY A 437 -10.29 -56.52 -37.80
C GLY A 437 -11.43 -56.09 -36.88
N TYR A 438 -12.59 -55.76 -37.43
CA TYR A 438 -13.79 -55.32 -36.70
C TYR A 438 -14.78 -56.47 -36.48
N ARG A 439 -14.43 -57.70 -36.85
CA ARG A 439 -15.22 -58.87 -36.48
C ARG A 439 -15.17 -59.06 -34.95
N PRO A 440 -16.30 -59.24 -34.26
CA PRO A 440 -16.37 -59.24 -32.80
C PRO A 440 -15.34 -60.11 -32.09
N ASP A 441 -15.11 -61.34 -32.55
CA ASP A 441 -14.17 -62.25 -31.90
C ASP A 441 -12.69 -61.85 -32.09
N VAL A 442 -12.38 -61.14 -33.18
CA VAL A 442 -11.03 -60.62 -33.46
C VAL A 442 -10.80 -59.34 -32.66
N TYR A 443 -11.80 -58.45 -32.70
CA TYR A 443 -11.79 -57.17 -32.02
C TYR A 443 -11.74 -57.31 -30.49
N LEU A 444 -12.57 -58.20 -29.94
CA LEU A 444 -12.58 -58.50 -28.50
C LEU A 444 -11.28 -59.17 -28.07
N ARG A 445 -10.69 -60.06 -28.88
CA ARG A 445 -9.37 -60.63 -28.57
C ARG A 445 -8.31 -59.53 -28.50
N ALA A 446 -8.26 -58.63 -29.47
CA ALA A 446 -7.26 -57.55 -29.49
C ALA A 446 -7.39 -56.54 -28.33
N ARG A 447 -8.59 -56.38 -27.73
CA ARG A 447 -8.84 -55.45 -26.61
C ARG A 447 -8.91 -56.10 -25.23
N LEU A 448 -9.16 -57.40 -25.15
CA LEU A 448 -9.31 -58.15 -23.89
C LEU A 448 -8.14 -59.12 -23.62
N SER A 449 -7.23 -59.32 -24.58
CA SER A 449 -5.88 -59.86 -24.35
C SER A 449 -4.96 -58.75 -23.86
#